data_AF-A0A7V4HBG7-F1
#
_entry.id   AF-A0A7V4HBG7-F1
#
_cell.length_a   1.000
_cell.length_b   1.000
_cell.length_c   1.000
_cell.angle_alpha   90.00
_cell.angle_beta   90.00
_cell.angle_gamma   90.00
#
_symmetry.space_group_name_H-M   'P 1'
#
loop_
_entity.id
_entity.type
_entity.pdbx_description
1 polymer ?
#
loop_
_entity_poly.entity_id
_entity_poly.type
_entity_poly.pdbx_seq_one_letter_code
_entity_poly.pdbx_strand_id
1 'polypeptide(L)'
;MVKFKYFGRYRLLLILSLLSWVSISIAQNAGDFRTKKSGLWDSPTTWELYDGSTWRDSISVTPGQNDNVYIQNNHSVTLTKNESCKNLNLHTGDNQNRITTSSYSLSIFGKLRAYTGNVPGISTTALPITENWINTSGGGRILIEGNSRNITEAGEWGMNPVGWRMEIALNPGETGIFNTGVKAAHFIISSGTVILTLDNTFRPDSGVYGSGTITIQSGATLRLKAGSLQRLLFAGPNAHFARLDVNGTLAFDSSVVGAIGAAVINFNGKVIYSANGAQTFLTRGANSNGAHPNVYTDVELNGTGVKTLGLNTTINGTL
;
A
#
# COMPACT_ATOMS: atom_id res chain seq x y z
N MET A 1 -56.79 30.31 -33.06
CA MET A 1 -56.43 28.88 -33.02
C MET A 1 -55.03 28.72 -33.63
N VAL A 2 -53.95 28.85 -32.85
CA VAL A 2 -52.57 28.65 -33.32
C VAL A 2 -51.96 27.49 -32.53
N LYS A 3 -51.60 26.42 -33.24
CA LYS A 3 -51.18 25.12 -32.69
C LYS A 3 -49.73 25.18 -32.22
N PHE A 4 -49.50 25.03 -30.91
CA PHE A 4 -48.19 24.69 -30.33
C PHE A 4 -47.82 23.23 -30.71
N LYS A 5 -47.11 23.03 -31.83
CA LYS A 5 -46.75 21.69 -32.32
C LYS A 5 -45.25 21.38 -32.35
N TYR A 6 -44.39 22.24 -31.83
CA TYR A 6 -42.93 22.11 -32.02
C TYR A 6 -42.09 21.90 -30.75
N PHE A 7 -42.66 22.04 -29.55
CA PHE A 7 -41.88 21.97 -28.29
C PHE A 7 -41.32 20.58 -27.93
N GLY A 8 -41.88 19.49 -28.46
CA GLY A 8 -41.42 18.13 -28.17
C GLY A 8 -40.17 17.68 -28.96
N ARG A 9 -39.98 18.23 -30.18
CA ARG A 9 -38.90 17.79 -31.09
C ARG A 9 -37.52 18.35 -30.71
N TYR A 10 -37.47 19.56 -30.15
CA TYR A 10 -36.21 20.16 -29.71
C TYR A 10 -35.67 19.54 -28.41
N ARG A 11 -36.54 19.06 -27.50
CA ARG A 11 -36.11 18.37 -26.27
C ARG A 11 -35.47 17.01 -26.55
N LEU A 12 -35.97 16.27 -27.54
CA LEU A 12 -35.39 14.99 -27.94
C LEU A 12 -34.01 15.18 -28.60
N LEU A 13 -33.84 16.19 -29.44
CA LEU A 13 -32.57 16.53 -30.08
C LEU A 13 -31.51 17.01 -29.06
N LEU A 14 -31.91 17.76 -28.03
CA LEU A 14 -31.01 18.22 -26.96
C LEU A 14 -30.54 17.06 -26.06
N ILE A 15 -31.41 16.09 -25.79
CA ILE A 15 -31.07 14.87 -25.03
C ILE A 15 -30.12 13.98 -25.86
N LEU A 16 -30.36 13.81 -27.17
CA LEU A 16 -29.46 13.07 -28.06
C LEU A 16 -28.08 13.73 -28.23
N SER A 17 -27.99 15.07 -28.24
CA SER A 17 -26.70 15.78 -28.30
C SER A 17 -25.93 15.76 -26.99
N LEU A 18 -26.61 15.64 -25.85
CA LEU A 18 -25.97 15.45 -24.53
C LEU A 18 -25.51 14.01 -24.32
N LEU A 19 -26.15 13.02 -24.97
CA LEU A 19 -25.74 11.61 -24.97
C LEU A 19 -24.55 11.30 -25.89
N SER A 20 -24.25 12.16 -26.89
CA SER A 20 -23.17 11.93 -27.85
C SER A 20 -21.79 12.37 -27.38
N TRP A 21 -21.65 12.84 -26.14
CA TRP A 21 -20.39 13.24 -25.51
C TRP A 21 -20.05 12.39 -24.28
N VAL A 22 -20.55 11.15 -24.22
CA VAL A 22 -20.00 10.16 -23.29
C VAL A 22 -18.66 9.72 -23.86
N SER A 23 -17.60 10.45 -23.51
CA SER A 23 -16.23 9.93 -23.66
C SER A 23 -16.15 8.66 -22.83
N ILE A 24 -16.14 7.50 -23.49
CA ILE A 24 -15.82 6.23 -22.85
C ILE A 24 -14.36 6.38 -22.41
N SER A 25 -14.16 6.71 -21.14
CA SER A 25 -12.83 6.68 -20.54
C SER A 25 -12.41 5.22 -20.47
N ILE A 26 -11.66 4.78 -21.48
CA ILE A 26 -10.98 3.50 -21.44
C ILE A 26 -9.81 3.70 -20.48
N ALA A 27 -9.80 2.96 -19.36
CA ALA A 27 -8.76 3.11 -18.35
C ALA A 27 -7.42 2.45 -18.74
N GLN A 28 -7.37 1.70 -19.84
CA GLN A 28 -6.13 1.16 -20.39
C GLN A 28 -5.46 2.19 -21.32
N ASN A 29 -4.14 2.37 -21.18
CA ASN A 29 -3.35 3.28 -22.00
C ASN A 29 -2.51 2.49 -23.01
N ALA A 30 -2.24 3.08 -24.17
CA ALA A 30 -1.26 2.51 -25.08
C ALA A 30 0.08 2.33 -24.34
N GLY A 31 0.67 1.14 -24.42
CA GLY A 31 1.84 0.76 -23.62
C GLY A 31 1.53 -0.04 -22.36
N ASP A 32 0.26 -0.20 -21.97
CA ASP A 32 -0.10 -1.08 -20.86
C ASP A 32 0.22 -2.55 -21.20
N PHE A 33 0.72 -3.30 -20.23
CA PHE A 33 1.02 -4.72 -20.33
C PHE A 33 0.02 -5.55 -19.53
N ARG A 34 -0.39 -6.70 -20.08
CA ARG A 34 -1.11 -7.73 -19.31
C ARG A 34 -0.51 -9.10 -19.58
N THR A 35 -0.62 -10.00 -18.59
CA THR A 35 -0.15 -11.39 -18.79
C THR A 35 -1.04 -12.14 -19.76
N LYS A 36 -0.50 -12.75 -20.82
CA LYS A 36 -1.20 -13.69 -21.72
C LYS A 36 -1.29 -15.11 -21.14
N LYS A 37 -0.27 -15.49 -20.36
CA LYS A 37 -0.14 -16.79 -19.69
C LYS A 37 0.73 -16.64 -18.44
N SER A 38 0.75 -17.66 -17.59
CA SER A 38 1.78 -17.76 -16.55
C SER A 38 3.18 -17.92 -17.17
N GLY A 39 4.19 -17.33 -16.55
CA GLY A 39 5.55 -17.37 -17.09
C GLY A 39 6.55 -16.53 -16.32
N LEU A 40 7.68 -16.26 -16.97
CA LEU A 40 8.75 -15.40 -16.43
C LEU A 40 8.46 -13.94 -16.77
N TRP A 41 8.82 -13.03 -15.87
CA TRP A 41 8.67 -11.59 -16.11
C TRP A 41 9.46 -11.12 -17.34
N ASP A 42 10.68 -11.61 -17.50
CA ASP A 42 11.61 -11.26 -18.57
C ASP A 42 11.37 -12.03 -19.89
N SER A 43 10.29 -12.81 -19.99
CA SER A 43 9.89 -13.46 -21.23
C SER A 43 8.79 -12.66 -21.95
N PRO A 44 9.03 -12.12 -23.17
CA PRO A 44 7.99 -11.44 -23.94
C PRO A 44 6.74 -12.30 -24.14
N THR A 45 6.89 -13.62 -24.26
CA THR A 45 5.77 -14.54 -24.47
C THR A 45 4.78 -14.63 -23.28
N THR A 46 5.17 -14.12 -22.11
CA THR A 46 4.28 -13.98 -20.94
C THR A 46 3.26 -12.87 -21.14
N TRP A 47 3.52 -11.91 -22.03
CA TRP A 47 2.84 -10.63 -22.06
C TRP A 47 2.10 -10.33 -23.38
N GLU A 48 1.03 -9.56 -23.25
CA GLU A 48 0.41 -8.77 -24.31
C GLU A 48 0.61 -7.29 -24.00
N LEU A 49 0.81 -6.49 -25.05
CA LEU A 49 0.92 -5.04 -25.02
C LEU A 49 -0.34 -4.42 -25.64
N TYR A 50 -0.91 -3.41 -24.98
CA TYR A 50 -2.00 -2.64 -25.55
C TYR A 50 -1.47 -1.60 -26.54
N ASP A 51 -1.89 -1.69 -27.80
CA ASP A 51 -1.44 -0.78 -28.87
C ASP A 51 -2.26 0.53 -28.96
N GLY A 52 -3.20 0.75 -28.02
CA GLY A 52 -4.16 1.85 -28.06
C GLY A 52 -5.53 1.47 -28.64
N SER A 53 -5.67 0.26 -29.18
CA SER A 53 -6.93 -0.28 -29.72
C SER A 53 -7.18 -1.72 -29.26
N THR A 54 -6.17 -2.59 -29.36
CA THR A 54 -6.23 -4.02 -29.07
C THR A 54 -5.01 -4.49 -28.27
N TRP A 55 -5.17 -5.63 -27.60
CA TRP A 55 -4.06 -6.34 -26.98
C TRP A 55 -3.35 -7.20 -28.03
N ARG A 56 -2.04 -7.05 -28.16
CA ARG A 56 -1.21 -7.83 -29.08
C ARG A 56 -0.11 -8.55 -28.33
N ASP A 57 0.29 -9.72 -28.82
CA ASP A 57 1.44 -10.45 -28.29
C ASP A 57 2.67 -9.54 -28.24
N SER A 58 3.36 -9.54 -27.09
CA SER A 58 4.67 -8.91 -27.03
C SER A 58 5.71 -9.83 -27.66
N ILE A 59 6.45 -9.30 -28.64
CA ILE A 59 7.45 -10.07 -29.40
C ILE A 59 8.85 -9.90 -28.81
N SER A 60 9.22 -8.67 -28.44
CA SER A 60 10.60 -8.32 -28.06
C SER A 60 10.70 -7.44 -26.82
N VAL A 61 9.59 -7.08 -26.19
CA VAL A 61 9.56 -6.17 -25.04
C VAL A 61 8.92 -6.84 -23.82
N THR A 62 9.35 -6.42 -22.64
CA THR A 62 8.76 -6.83 -21.36
C THR A 62 8.50 -5.58 -20.54
N PRO A 63 7.60 -5.63 -19.53
CA PRO A 63 7.31 -4.44 -18.75
C PRO A 63 8.54 -3.93 -18.00
N GLY A 64 8.67 -2.61 -17.96
CA GLY A 64 9.66 -1.88 -17.17
C GLY A 64 9.03 -0.73 -16.38
N GLN A 65 9.88 0.09 -15.75
CA GLN A 65 9.50 1.13 -14.78
C GLN A 65 8.42 2.14 -15.21
N ASN A 66 8.16 2.29 -16.52
CA ASN A 66 7.18 3.23 -17.05
C ASN A 66 5.84 2.59 -17.41
N ASP A 67 5.74 1.26 -17.30
CA ASP A 67 4.63 0.49 -17.83
C ASP A 67 3.64 0.08 -16.75
N ASN A 68 2.34 0.19 -17.05
CA ASN A 68 1.30 -0.37 -16.20
C ASN A 68 1.20 -1.87 -16.46
N VAL A 69 1.28 -2.68 -15.40
CA VAL A 69 1.25 -4.13 -15.48
C VAL A 69 -0.03 -4.67 -14.87
N TYR A 70 -0.71 -5.54 -15.60
CA TYR A 70 -1.89 -6.28 -15.15
C TYR A 70 -1.63 -7.78 -15.17
N ILE A 71 -1.55 -8.39 -13.99
CA ILE A 71 -1.51 -9.85 -13.87
C ILE A 71 -2.94 -10.34 -13.83
N GLN A 72 -3.33 -11.05 -14.89
CA GLN A 72 -4.71 -11.48 -15.15
C GLN A 72 -5.12 -12.63 -14.24
N ASN A 73 -6.42 -12.93 -14.23
CA ASN A 73 -6.94 -14.08 -13.52
C ASN A 73 -6.22 -15.36 -13.97
N ASN A 74 -5.99 -16.28 -13.05
CA ASN A 74 -5.33 -17.57 -13.29
C ASN A 74 -3.86 -17.52 -13.73
N HIS A 75 -3.25 -16.34 -13.87
CA HIS A 75 -1.83 -16.21 -14.22
C HIS A 75 -0.94 -15.98 -13.00
N SER A 76 0.28 -16.49 -13.09
CA SER A 76 1.38 -16.28 -12.14
C SER A 76 2.63 -15.87 -12.89
N VAL A 77 3.33 -14.85 -12.39
CA VAL A 77 4.60 -14.36 -12.95
C VAL A 77 5.73 -14.59 -11.97
N THR A 78 6.86 -15.10 -12.46
CA THR A 78 8.05 -15.34 -11.64
C THR A 78 9.20 -14.44 -12.06
N LEU A 79 9.93 -13.90 -11.09
CA LEU A 79 11.15 -13.13 -11.31
C LEU A 79 12.37 -14.05 -11.39
N THR A 80 13.24 -13.78 -12.37
CA THR A 80 14.57 -14.40 -12.58
C THR A 80 15.72 -13.42 -12.34
N LYS A 81 15.40 -12.14 -12.14
CA LYS A 81 16.29 -11.03 -11.80
C LYS A 81 15.46 -9.90 -11.17
N ASN A 82 16.10 -8.81 -10.79
CA ASN A 82 15.36 -7.61 -10.36
C ASN A 82 14.62 -7.03 -11.57
N GLU A 83 13.36 -6.68 -11.36
CA GLU A 83 12.45 -6.17 -12.40
C GLU A 83 11.72 -4.93 -11.92
N SER A 84 11.03 -4.24 -12.84
CA SER A 84 10.30 -3.02 -12.50
C SER A 84 9.00 -2.85 -13.26
N CYS A 85 8.07 -2.09 -12.67
CA CYS A 85 6.89 -1.57 -13.35
C CYS A 85 6.51 -0.19 -12.82
N LYS A 86 5.67 0.54 -13.55
CA LYS A 86 5.03 1.77 -13.03
C LYS A 86 3.94 1.38 -12.04
N ASN A 87 2.83 0.84 -12.54
CA ASN A 87 1.71 0.42 -11.70
C ASN A 87 1.60 -1.09 -11.72
N LEU A 88 1.47 -1.70 -10.54
CA LEU A 88 1.22 -3.13 -10.43
C LEU A 88 -0.25 -3.37 -10.08
N ASN A 89 -0.96 -4.02 -11.00
CA ASN A 89 -2.36 -4.37 -10.86
C ASN A 89 -2.50 -5.89 -10.78
N LEU A 90 -3.06 -6.39 -9.67
CA LEU A 90 -3.19 -7.82 -9.39
C LEU A 90 -4.67 -8.25 -9.37
N HIS A 91 -5.02 -9.24 -10.20
CA HIS A 91 -6.39 -9.77 -10.21
C HIS A 91 -6.68 -10.58 -8.94
N THR A 92 -7.86 -10.42 -8.31
CA THR A 92 -8.21 -11.11 -7.04
C THR A 92 -8.91 -12.47 -7.20
N GLY A 93 -9.14 -12.93 -8.43
CA GLY A 93 -9.78 -14.23 -8.74
C GLY A 93 -8.95 -15.48 -8.39
N ASP A 94 -9.42 -16.64 -8.84
CA ASP A 94 -9.24 -17.96 -8.21
C ASP A 94 -7.80 -18.45 -8.01
N ASN A 95 -6.86 -18.20 -8.94
CA ASN A 95 -5.47 -18.58 -8.69
C ASN A 95 -4.86 -17.67 -7.60
N GLN A 96 -4.32 -18.29 -6.56
CA GLN A 96 -3.80 -17.59 -5.39
C GLN A 96 -2.30 -17.32 -5.44
N ASN A 97 -1.62 -17.47 -6.58
CA ASN A 97 -0.26 -16.97 -6.82
C ASN A 97 -0.25 -16.02 -8.03
N ARG A 98 0.05 -14.74 -7.80
CA ARG A 98 0.19 -13.73 -8.88
C ARG A 98 1.63 -13.42 -9.19
N ILE A 99 2.45 -13.25 -8.15
CA ILE A 99 3.86 -12.92 -8.28
C ILE A 99 4.67 -13.81 -7.37
N THR A 100 5.73 -14.40 -7.91
CA THR A 100 6.80 -15.03 -7.14
C THR A 100 8.10 -14.28 -7.36
N THR A 101 8.65 -13.69 -6.31
CA THR A 101 9.85 -12.85 -6.43
C THR A 101 11.16 -13.63 -6.36
N SER A 102 11.11 -14.90 -5.95
CA SER A 102 12.33 -15.67 -5.61
C SER A 102 13.16 -14.86 -4.59
N SER A 103 14.45 -14.59 -4.86
CA SER A 103 15.32 -13.71 -4.07
C SER A 103 15.39 -12.27 -4.59
N TYR A 104 14.63 -11.93 -5.64
CA TYR A 104 14.73 -10.66 -6.37
C TYR A 104 13.72 -9.61 -5.89
N SER A 105 13.90 -8.37 -6.36
CA SER A 105 12.97 -7.27 -6.11
C SER A 105 12.14 -6.97 -7.35
N LEU A 106 10.85 -6.71 -7.14
CA LEU A 106 10.01 -6.02 -8.11
C LEU A 106 9.84 -4.56 -7.67
N SER A 107 10.53 -3.65 -8.36
CA SER A 107 10.44 -2.21 -8.11
C SER A 107 9.18 -1.62 -8.75
N ILE A 108 8.46 -0.81 -7.99
CA ILE A 108 7.20 -0.18 -8.38
C ILE A 108 7.32 1.33 -8.25
N PHE A 109 7.21 2.04 -9.37
CA PHE A 109 7.41 3.49 -9.48
C PHE A 109 6.11 4.31 -9.42
N GLY A 110 4.97 3.63 -9.43
CA GLY A 110 3.63 4.19 -9.34
C GLY A 110 2.89 3.58 -8.15
N LYS A 111 1.75 2.91 -8.41
CA LYS A 111 0.83 2.38 -7.40
C LYS A 111 0.69 0.87 -7.39
N LEU A 112 0.20 0.36 -6.26
CA LEU A 112 -0.36 -0.97 -6.07
C LEU A 112 -1.88 -0.92 -6.18
N ARG A 113 -2.46 -1.89 -6.91
CA ARG A 113 -3.90 -2.02 -7.06
C ARG A 113 -4.32 -3.48 -7.15
N ALA A 114 -5.38 -3.83 -6.43
CA ALA A 114 -6.13 -5.05 -6.62
C ALA A 114 -7.33 -4.78 -7.53
N TYR A 115 -7.64 -5.71 -8.43
CA TYR A 115 -8.76 -5.55 -9.35
C TYR A 115 -9.52 -6.85 -9.62
N THR A 116 -10.73 -6.70 -10.16
CA THR A 116 -11.58 -7.78 -10.67
C THR A 116 -12.03 -7.51 -12.10
N GLY A 117 -12.48 -8.55 -12.80
CA GLY A 117 -12.95 -8.46 -14.18
C GLY A 117 -11.81 -8.37 -15.19
N ASN A 118 -12.15 -8.02 -16.43
CA ASN A 118 -11.18 -7.91 -17.52
C ASN A 118 -10.37 -6.63 -17.39
N VAL A 119 -9.07 -6.69 -17.70
CA VAL A 119 -8.16 -5.52 -17.75
C VAL A 119 -8.80 -4.38 -18.55
N PRO A 120 -8.84 -3.14 -18.03
CA PRO A 120 -8.12 -2.61 -16.85
C PRO A 120 -8.84 -2.87 -15.51
N GLY A 121 -10.02 -3.48 -15.55
CA GLY A 121 -10.74 -4.00 -14.39
C GLY A 121 -11.31 -2.96 -13.45
N ILE A 122 -12.04 -3.44 -12.45
CA ILE A 122 -12.64 -2.62 -11.38
C ILE A 122 -11.80 -2.82 -10.11
N SER A 123 -11.46 -1.70 -9.46
CA SER A 123 -10.72 -1.71 -8.19
C SER A 123 -11.48 -2.46 -7.11
N THR A 124 -10.77 -3.14 -6.23
CA THR A 124 -11.41 -3.84 -5.10
C THR A 124 -10.53 -3.85 -3.87
N THR A 125 -11.16 -3.96 -2.70
CA THR A 125 -10.50 -4.19 -1.41
C THR A 125 -10.64 -5.66 -0.95
N ALA A 126 -11.36 -6.49 -1.72
CA ALA A 126 -11.55 -7.91 -1.45
C ALA A 126 -10.36 -8.72 -1.98
N LEU A 127 -9.26 -8.70 -1.22
CA LEU A 127 -8.03 -9.42 -1.55
C LEU A 127 -8.08 -10.85 -0.98
N PRO A 128 -7.45 -11.84 -1.65
CA PRO A 128 -7.46 -13.22 -1.20
C PRO A 128 -6.72 -13.40 0.14
N ILE A 129 -7.24 -14.27 0.99
CA ILE A 129 -6.63 -14.62 2.29
C ILE A 129 -5.69 -15.81 2.06
N THR A 130 -4.47 -15.52 1.64
CA THR A 130 -3.47 -16.53 1.28
C THR A 130 -2.07 -15.95 1.45
N GLU A 131 -1.07 -16.79 1.67
CA GLU A 131 0.35 -16.38 1.76
C GLU A 131 1.02 -16.32 0.39
N ASN A 132 0.37 -16.85 -0.66
CA ASN A 132 1.00 -17.08 -1.95
C ASN A 132 0.68 -16.01 -2.99
N TRP A 133 -0.26 -15.09 -2.74
CA TRP A 133 -0.72 -14.14 -3.77
C TRP A 133 0.43 -13.25 -4.24
N ILE A 134 1.24 -12.81 -3.28
CA ILE A 134 2.55 -12.23 -3.50
C ILE A 134 3.54 -13.13 -2.75
N ASN A 135 4.16 -14.06 -3.45
CA ASN A 135 5.10 -15.00 -2.86
C ASN A 135 6.52 -14.40 -2.83
N THR A 136 6.97 -14.01 -1.64
CA THR A 136 8.34 -13.54 -1.38
C THR A 136 9.14 -14.51 -0.51
N SER A 137 8.73 -15.78 -0.40
CA SER A 137 9.35 -16.73 0.54
C SER A 137 10.83 -17.02 0.25
N GLY A 138 11.25 -16.89 -1.01
CA GLY A 138 12.64 -16.99 -1.46
C GLY A 138 13.57 -15.84 -1.02
N GLY A 139 13.08 -14.89 -0.23
CA GLY A 139 13.87 -13.76 0.30
C GLY A 139 13.77 -12.46 -0.50
N GLY A 140 13.07 -12.48 -1.64
CA GLY A 140 12.78 -11.29 -2.45
C GLY A 140 11.73 -10.38 -1.81
N ARG A 141 11.28 -9.36 -2.56
CA ARG A 141 10.34 -8.34 -2.06
C ARG A 141 9.64 -7.56 -3.15
N ILE A 142 8.54 -6.90 -2.76
CA ILE A 142 7.98 -5.76 -3.48
C ILE A 142 8.66 -4.49 -2.97
N LEU A 143 9.21 -3.70 -3.88
CA LEU A 143 10.02 -2.52 -3.58
C LEU A 143 9.34 -1.26 -4.15
N ILE A 144 8.99 -0.30 -3.31
CA ILE A 144 8.36 0.96 -3.70
C ILE A 144 9.45 2.04 -3.80
N GLU A 145 9.75 2.53 -5.01
CA GLU A 145 10.89 3.44 -5.28
C GLU A 145 10.52 4.64 -6.14
N GLY A 146 11.29 5.72 -6.10
CA GLY A 146 11.08 6.92 -6.94
C GLY A 146 10.41 8.09 -6.20
N ASN A 147 9.62 8.89 -6.93
CA ASN A 147 9.14 10.21 -6.48
C ASN A 147 7.84 10.18 -5.68
N SER A 148 7.42 11.33 -5.16
CA SER A 148 6.19 11.48 -4.38
C SER A 148 4.95 11.08 -5.16
N ARG A 149 4.08 10.27 -4.53
CA ARG A 149 2.83 9.77 -5.14
C ARG A 149 1.95 9.06 -4.13
N ASN A 150 0.71 8.79 -4.53
CA ASN A 150 -0.13 7.80 -3.86
C ASN A 150 0.34 6.39 -4.27
N ILE A 151 0.70 5.57 -3.29
CA ILE A 151 1.07 4.16 -3.47
C ILE A 151 -0.17 3.29 -3.56
N THR A 152 -1.25 3.68 -2.88
CA THR A 152 -2.59 3.07 -2.99
C THR A 152 -3.62 4.18 -3.01
N GLU A 153 -4.68 4.02 -3.79
CA GLU A 153 -5.86 4.88 -3.73
C GLU A 153 -6.98 4.22 -2.91
N ALA A 154 -7.89 5.05 -2.39
CA ALA A 154 -9.05 4.55 -1.66
C ALA A 154 -9.84 3.55 -2.51
N GLY A 155 -10.13 2.38 -1.95
CA GLY A 155 -10.86 1.32 -2.64
C GLY A 155 -10.02 0.42 -3.57
N GLU A 156 -8.71 0.68 -3.71
CA GLU A 156 -7.84 -0.09 -4.62
C GLU A 156 -7.05 -1.21 -3.94
N TRP A 157 -6.99 -1.24 -2.61
CA TRP A 157 -6.26 -2.26 -1.87
C TRP A 157 -6.93 -2.57 -0.53
N GLY A 158 -6.71 -3.77 -0.01
CA GLY A 158 -7.29 -4.26 1.24
C GLY A 158 -6.25 -4.81 2.22
N MET A 159 -6.71 -5.19 3.41
CA MET A 159 -5.87 -5.66 4.52
C MET A 159 -5.43 -7.14 4.39
N ASN A 160 -5.06 -7.56 3.19
CA ASN A 160 -4.52 -8.87 2.79
C ASN A 160 -3.62 -8.65 1.57
N PRO A 161 -2.83 -9.64 1.10
CA PRO A 161 -2.54 -10.95 1.70
C PRO A 161 -1.58 -10.86 2.90
N VAL A 162 -1.27 -11.99 3.51
CA VAL A 162 -0.24 -12.16 4.57
C VAL A 162 1.09 -12.64 3.97
N GLY A 163 2.16 -12.68 4.77
CA GLY A 163 3.34 -13.51 4.45
C GLY A 163 4.42 -12.89 3.56
N TRP A 164 4.11 -11.76 2.89
CA TRP A 164 5.00 -11.15 1.91
C TRP A 164 5.87 -10.02 2.47
N ARG A 165 6.89 -9.61 1.73
CA ARG A 165 7.84 -8.56 2.10
C ARG A 165 7.63 -7.30 1.25
N MET A 166 7.50 -6.16 1.93
CA MET A 166 7.43 -4.85 1.32
C MET A 166 8.58 -3.97 1.85
N GLU A 167 9.30 -3.34 0.92
CA GLU A 167 10.22 -2.26 1.22
C GLU A 167 9.76 -0.97 0.53
N ILE A 168 9.88 0.16 1.22
CA ILE A 168 9.66 1.49 0.69
C ILE A 168 10.99 2.26 0.76
N ALA A 169 11.52 2.60 -0.41
CA ALA A 169 12.79 3.30 -0.60
C ALA A 169 12.60 4.46 -1.59
N LEU A 170 11.79 5.45 -1.21
CA LEU A 170 11.56 6.63 -2.05
C LEU A 170 12.82 7.49 -2.14
N ASN A 171 12.93 8.32 -3.18
CA ASN A 171 14.04 9.28 -3.25
C ASN A 171 14.03 10.17 -1.98
N PRO A 172 15.21 10.58 -1.46
CA PRO A 172 15.27 11.40 -0.25
C PRO A 172 14.41 12.67 -0.37
N GLY A 173 13.57 12.92 0.63
CA GLY A 173 12.62 14.06 0.64
C GLY A 173 11.25 13.77 0.00
N GLU A 174 11.12 12.68 -0.75
CA GLU A 174 9.85 12.31 -1.39
C GLU A 174 8.88 11.61 -0.42
N THR A 175 7.58 11.66 -0.76
CA THR A 175 6.49 11.18 0.08
C THR A 175 5.59 10.17 -0.63
N GLY A 176 5.44 8.98 -0.04
CA GLY A 176 4.52 7.93 -0.47
C GLY A 176 3.29 7.92 0.42
N ILE A 177 2.11 8.02 -0.20
CA ILE A 177 0.84 8.09 0.53
C ILE A 177 0.08 6.78 0.35
N PHE A 178 -0.34 6.17 1.45
CA PHE A 178 -1.27 5.04 1.44
C PHE A 178 -2.65 5.51 1.86
N ASN A 179 -3.59 5.51 0.91
CA ASN A 179 -5.00 5.80 1.16
C ASN A 179 -5.81 4.56 1.57
N THR A 180 -5.13 3.43 1.73
CA THR A 180 -5.65 2.18 2.29
C THR A 180 -4.63 1.59 3.24
N GLY A 181 -5.05 0.74 4.18
CA GLY A 181 -4.09 -0.05 4.92
C GLY A 181 -3.52 -1.22 4.12
N VAL A 182 -2.38 -1.72 4.57
CA VAL A 182 -1.64 -2.79 3.92
C VAL A 182 -1.30 -3.86 4.96
N LYS A 183 -1.46 -5.11 4.57
CA LYS A 183 -0.99 -6.26 5.33
C LYS A 183 0.16 -6.90 4.56
N ALA A 184 1.24 -7.23 5.25
CA ALA A 184 2.43 -7.94 4.76
C ALA A 184 3.14 -8.55 5.98
N ALA A 185 4.03 -9.52 5.82
CA ALA A 185 4.82 -10.03 6.94
C ALA A 185 5.85 -9.01 7.42
N HIS A 186 6.56 -8.38 6.49
CA HIS A 186 7.66 -7.47 6.83
C HIS A 186 7.53 -6.16 6.07
N PHE A 187 7.57 -5.07 6.81
CA PHE A 187 7.67 -3.71 6.28
C PHE A 187 9.03 -3.13 6.60
N ILE A 188 9.71 -2.61 5.58
CA ILE A 188 10.92 -1.83 5.74
C ILE A 188 10.69 -0.48 5.08
N ILE A 189 10.93 0.60 5.80
CA ILE A 189 10.97 1.95 5.25
C ILE A 189 12.43 2.39 5.29
N SER A 190 13.08 2.31 4.15
CA SER A 190 14.52 2.54 4.01
C SER A 190 14.85 4.00 3.74
N SER A 191 13.96 4.73 3.05
CA SER A 191 14.12 6.16 2.76
C SER A 191 12.80 6.84 2.44
N GLY A 192 12.80 8.18 2.53
CA GLY A 192 11.64 9.03 2.26
C GLY A 192 10.63 9.06 3.40
N THR A 193 9.46 9.64 3.13
CA THR A 193 8.34 9.71 4.07
C THR A 193 7.18 8.84 3.61
N VAL A 194 6.70 7.96 4.47
CA VAL A 194 5.46 7.20 4.27
C VAL A 194 4.36 7.82 5.12
N ILE A 195 3.22 8.13 4.51
CA ILE A 195 2.03 8.63 5.20
C ILE A 195 0.91 7.61 5.08
N LEU A 196 0.38 7.16 6.22
CA LEU A 196 -0.88 6.42 6.28
C LEU A 196 -2.00 7.41 6.61
N THR A 197 -2.93 7.61 5.68
CA THR A 197 -4.02 8.58 5.86
C THR A 197 -5.14 8.01 6.74
N LEU A 198 -5.96 8.88 7.33
CA LEU A 198 -7.12 8.50 8.16
C LEU A 198 -6.75 7.53 9.30
N ASP A 199 -7.38 6.36 9.36
CA ASP A 199 -7.09 5.27 10.30
C ASP A 199 -6.40 4.09 9.61
N ASN A 200 -5.86 4.29 8.40
CA ASN A 200 -5.12 3.27 7.68
C ASN A 200 -3.89 2.81 8.48
N THR A 201 -3.53 1.55 8.28
CA THR A 201 -2.48 0.90 9.07
C THR A 201 -1.65 -0.07 8.24
N PHE A 202 -0.39 -0.22 8.65
CA PHE A 202 0.40 -1.39 8.34
C PHE A 202 0.11 -2.49 9.37
N ARG A 203 -0.24 -3.68 8.86
CA ARG A 203 -0.48 -4.89 9.65
C ARG A 203 0.61 -5.92 9.37
N PRO A 204 1.68 -5.98 10.18
CA PRO A 204 2.71 -6.99 10.03
C PRO A 204 2.16 -8.35 10.44
N ASP A 205 2.05 -9.28 9.49
CA ASP A 205 1.40 -10.58 9.69
C ASP A 205 1.98 -11.63 8.72
N SER A 206 2.68 -12.62 9.27
CA SER A 206 3.14 -13.79 8.51
C SER A 206 2.23 -14.99 8.70
N GLY A 207 0.97 -14.79 9.10
CA GLY A 207 0.00 -15.86 9.34
C GLY A 207 0.06 -16.46 10.74
N VAL A 208 1.09 -16.16 11.53
CA VAL A 208 1.32 -16.73 12.87
C VAL A 208 1.28 -15.65 13.96
N TYR A 209 0.89 -16.02 15.17
CA TYR A 209 0.88 -15.11 16.33
C TYR A 209 2.28 -14.59 16.66
N GLY A 210 2.38 -13.29 17.01
CA GLY A 210 3.64 -12.67 17.38
C GLY A 210 4.68 -12.64 16.25
N SER A 211 4.23 -12.73 15.00
CA SER A 211 5.06 -12.69 13.81
C SER A 211 5.01 -11.33 13.12
N GLY A 212 5.92 -11.12 12.16
CA GLY A 212 5.98 -9.93 11.34
C GLY A 212 6.70 -8.75 11.99
N THR A 213 7.23 -7.85 11.16
CA THR A 213 8.09 -6.76 11.59
C THR A 213 7.81 -5.45 10.86
N ILE A 214 8.11 -4.34 11.55
CA ILE A 214 8.22 -3.01 10.94
C ILE A 214 9.59 -2.45 11.31
N THR A 215 10.34 -2.00 10.31
CA THR A 215 11.60 -1.29 10.50
C THR A 215 11.55 0.05 9.79
N ILE A 216 11.76 1.14 10.53
CA ILE A 216 11.96 2.48 9.99
C ILE A 216 13.46 2.77 10.09
N GLN A 217 14.16 2.79 8.96
CA GLN A 217 15.60 3.02 8.92
C GLN A 217 15.95 4.48 9.18
N SER A 218 17.23 4.74 9.50
CA SER A 218 17.73 6.10 9.67
C SER A 218 17.48 6.94 8.41
N GLY A 219 17.05 8.18 8.59
CA GLY A 219 16.67 9.08 7.49
C GLY A 219 15.28 8.84 6.88
N ALA A 220 14.59 7.76 7.25
CA ALA A 220 13.21 7.49 6.83
C ALA A 220 12.18 7.97 7.86
N THR A 221 10.95 8.23 7.41
CA THR A 221 9.83 8.61 8.27
C THR A 221 8.59 7.76 8.00
N LEU A 222 7.97 7.23 9.05
CA LEU A 222 6.59 6.77 9.02
C LEU A 222 5.71 7.78 9.75
N ARG A 223 4.68 8.29 9.07
CA ARG A 223 3.70 9.21 9.64
C ARG A 223 2.34 8.53 9.72
N LEU A 224 1.81 8.48 10.93
CA LEU A 224 0.52 7.92 11.26
C LEU A 224 -0.45 9.04 11.63
N LYS A 225 -1.67 8.92 11.10
CA LYS A 225 -2.83 9.68 11.53
C LYS A 225 -3.43 8.99 12.76
N ALA A 226 -4.63 8.43 12.66
CA ALA A 226 -5.31 7.75 13.78
C ALA A 226 -5.10 6.22 13.82
N GLY A 227 -4.44 5.65 12.81
CA GLY A 227 -4.28 4.19 12.66
C GLY A 227 -3.39 3.56 13.74
N SER A 228 -3.73 2.34 14.16
CA SER A 228 -2.95 1.53 15.10
C SER A 228 -2.01 0.58 14.35
N LEU A 229 -0.76 0.39 14.78
CA LEU A 229 0.10 -0.67 14.23
C LEU A 229 -0.12 -1.97 15.00
N GLN A 230 -0.72 -2.96 14.36
CA GLN A 230 -1.03 -4.26 14.97
C GLN A 230 -1.29 -5.30 13.88
N ARG A 231 -1.13 -6.58 14.20
CA ARG A 231 -1.27 -7.70 13.26
C ARG A 231 -2.70 -7.88 12.75
N LEU A 232 -3.67 -7.77 13.66
CA LEU A 232 -5.09 -8.01 13.37
C LEU A 232 -5.92 -6.72 13.42
N LEU A 233 -7.15 -6.79 12.90
CA LEU A 233 -8.10 -5.67 12.98
C LEU A 233 -8.44 -5.30 14.42
N PHE A 234 -8.67 -6.31 15.26
CA PHE A 234 -9.03 -6.13 16.65
C PHE A 234 -7.83 -6.40 17.55
N ALA A 235 -7.58 -5.49 18.48
CA ALA A 235 -6.54 -5.64 19.49
C ALA A 235 -6.87 -6.79 20.46
N GLY A 236 -5.83 -7.45 20.96
CA GLY A 236 -5.97 -8.55 21.91
C GLY A 236 -4.65 -9.28 22.13
N PRO A 237 -4.62 -10.34 22.95
CA PRO A 237 -3.40 -11.08 23.28
C PRO A 237 -2.64 -11.59 22.05
N ASN A 238 -3.37 -11.91 20.97
CA ASN A 238 -2.84 -12.53 19.75
C ASN A 238 -2.77 -11.57 18.55
N ALA A 239 -3.04 -10.29 18.77
CA ALA A 239 -3.06 -9.25 17.74
C ALA A 239 -1.73 -8.47 17.64
N HIS A 240 -0.74 -8.81 18.46
CA HIS A 240 0.58 -8.22 18.37
C HIS A 240 1.43 -8.84 17.25
N PHE A 241 2.36 -8.07 16.71
CA PHE A 241 3.42 -8.51 15.80
C PHE A 241 4.77 -8.65 16.54
N ALA A 242 5.79 -9.21 15.89
CA ALA A 242 7.03 -9.57 16.55
C ALA A 242 7.82 -8.34 17.04
N ARG A 243 8.09 -7.39 16.14
CA ARG A 243 9.04 -6.31 16.42
C ARG A 243 8.78 -5.05 15.63
N LEU A 244 8.85 -3.92 16.32
CA LEU A 244 8.96 -2.58 15.76
C LEU A 244 10.34 -1.99 16.08
N ASP A 245 11.10 -1.66 15.05
CA ASP A 245 12.37 -0.95 15.16
C ASP A 245 12.24 0.44 14.50
N VAL A 246 12.37 1.50 15.29
CA VAL A 246 12.36 2.89 14.82
C VAL A 246 13.76 3.45 14.96
N ASN A 247 14.55 3.40 13.89
CA ASN A 247 15.87 4.05 13.81
C ASN A 247 15.80 5.42 13.11
N GLY A 248 14.76 5.64 12.31
CA GLY A 248 14.41 6.93 11.73
C GLY A 248 13.38 7.69 12.58
N THR A 249 12.33 8.18 11.94
CA THR A 249 11.26 8.95 12.59
C THR A 249 9.91 8.22 12.54
N LEU A 250 9.25 8.10 13.69
CA LEU A 250 7.83 7.75 13.79
C LEU A 250 7.03 8.99 14.22
N ALA A 251 6.13 9.48 13.38
CA ALA A 251 5.40 10.72 13.63
C ALA A 251 3.88 10.49 13.74
N PHE A 252 3.26 11.15 14.71
CA PHE A 252 1.81 11.16 14.94
C PHE A 252 1.26 12.58 14.78
N ASP A 253 0.46 12.79 13.73
CA ASP A 253 -0.05 14.10 13.34
C ASP A 253 -1.58 14.24 13.46
N SER A 254 -2.20 13.33 14.22
CA SER A 254 -3.61 13.34 14.64
C SER A 254 -3.70 13.44 16.16
N SER A 255 -4.74 14.09 16.69
CA SER A 255 -5.02 14.14 18.12
C SER A 255 -5.31 12.75 18.70
N VAL A 256 -5.80 11.84 17.86
CA VAL A 256 -5.94 10.42 18.17
C VAL A 256 -4.66 9.69 17.76
N VAL A 257 -3.99 9.10 18.74
CA VAL A 257 -2.82 8.23 18.53
C VAL A 257 -3.28 6.78 18.64
N GLY A 258 -3.14 6.02 17.55
CA GLY A 258 -3.46 4.59 17.55
C GLY A 258 -2.52 3.77 18.44
N ALA A 259 -2.93 2.57 18.82
CA ALA A 259 -2.09 1.67 19.63
C ALA A 259 -0.97 1.02 18.80
N ILE A 260 0.11 0.58 19.47
CA ILE A 260 1.12 -0.32 18.88
C ILE A 260 1.11 -1.66 19.62
N GLY A 261 0.72 -2.72 18.92
CA GLY A 261 0.82 -4.09 19.40
C GLY A 261 2.08 -4.76 18.85
N ALA A 262 3.26 -4.52 19.42
CA ALA A 262 4.47 -5.27 19.09
C ALA A 262 5.04 -5.95 20.35
N ALA A 263 5.57 -7.16 20.22
CA ALA A 263 6.22 -7.85 21.35
C ALA A 263 7.53 -7.18 21.75
N VAL A 264 8.23 -6.57 20.79
CA VAL A 264 9.44 -5.76 21.01
C VAL A 264 9.26 -4.40 20.33
N ILE A 265 9.57 -3.32 21.07
CA ILE A 265 9.52 -1.95 20.57
C ILE A 265 10.86 -1.28 20.88
N ASN A 266 11.56 -0.85 19.84
CA ASN A 266 12.82 -0.13 19.94
C ASN A 266 12.68 1.26 19.31
N PHE A 267 12.55 2.30 20.14
CA PHE A 267 12.53 3.70 19.69
C PHE A 267 13.93 4.29 19.72
N ASN A 268 14.81 3.77 18.85
CA ASN A 268 16.21 4.18 18.76
C ASN A 268 16.40 5.57 18.13
N GLY A 269 15.49 5.97 17.25
CA GLY A 269 15.45 7.27 16.61
C GLY A 269 14.45 8.22 17.29
N LYS A 270 13.72 8.98 16.48
CA LYS A 270 12.83 10.05 16.94
C LYS A 270 11.37 9.65 16.89
N VAL A 271 10.61 10.00 17.94
CA VAL A 271 9.15 9.93 17.94
C VAL A 271 8.55 11.34 18.03
N ILE A 272 7.68 11.72 17.09
CA ILE A 272 7.11 13.06 17.02
C ILE A 272 5.61 13.03 17.33
N TYR A 273 5.16 13.92 18.20
CA TYR A 273 3.74 14.16 18.50
C TYR A 273 3.37 15.60 18.12
N SER A 274 2.71 15.79 16.97
CA SER A 274 2.57 17.11 16.34
C SER A 274 1.14 17.65 16.19
N ALA A 275 0.13 16.94 16.71
CA ALA A 275 -1.26 17.37 16.53
C ALA A 275 -1.55 18.70 17.25
N ASN A 276 -2.38 19.56 16.64
CA ASN A 276 -3.01 20.67 17.34
C ASN A 276 -4.20 20.11 18.15
N GLY A 277 -4.12 20.19 19.47
CA GLY A 277 -5.06 19.60 20.42
C GLY A 277 -4.36 18.67 21.40
N ALA A 278 -5.15 18.16 22.36
CA ALA A 278 -4.66 17.17 23.30
C ALA A 278 -4.22 15.91 22.55
N GLN A 279 -3.07 15.36 22.93
CA GLN A 279 -2.52 14.15 22.36
C GLN A 279 -1.90 13.31 23.46
N THR A 280 -2.35 12.08 23.61
CA THR A 280 -1.73 11.13 24.53
C THR A 280 -0.66 10.35 23.79
N PHE A 281 0.47 10.13 24.44
CA PHE A 281 1.53 9.30 23.89
C PHE A 281 0.99 7.90 23.61
N LEU A 282 1.70 7.25 22.71
CA LEU A 282 1.43 5.90 22.28
C LEU A 282 1.23 4.95 23.48
N THR A 283 0.29 4.01 23.33
CA THR A 283 0.09 2.90 24.25
C THR A 283 0.05 1.58 23.48
N ARG A 284 0.13 0.46 24.18
CA ARG A 284 -0.13 -0.86 23.57
C ARG A 284 -1.61 -1.16 23.36
N GLY A 285 -2.51 -0.32 23.89
CA GLY A 285 -3.95 -0.59 23.94
C GLY A 285 -4.27 -1.94 24.58
N ALA A 286 -5.21 -2.69 23.98
CA ALA A 286 -5.61 -4.02 24.44
C ALA A 286 -4.68 -5.17 23.99
N ASN A 287 -3.53 -4.88 23.38
CA ASN A 287 -2.54 -5.89 23.00
C ASN A 287 -1.75 -6.35 24.24
N SER A 288 -2.36 -7.17 25.09
CA SER A 288 -1.82 -7.52 26.42
C SER A 288 -0.45 -8.21 26.39
N ASN A 289 -0.15 -8.95 25.32
CA ASN A 289 1.15 -9.61 25.11
C ASN A 289 2.15 -8.71 24.35
N GLY A 290 1.76 -7.50 23.98
CA GLY A 290 2.65 -6.48 23.45
C GLY A 290 3.44 -5.77 24.55
N ALA A 291 4.64 -5.31 24.20
CA ALA A 291 5.43 -4.44 25.04
C ALA A 291 4.75 -3.07 25.23
N HIS A 292 5.03 -2.44 26.37
CA HIS A 292 4.64 -1.04 26.56
C HIS A 292 5.58 -0.13 25.77
N PRO A 293 5.07 0.85 25.00
CA PRO A 293 5.88 1.86 24.33
C PRO A 293 6.27 2.96 25.32
N ASN A 294 7.21 2.66 26.20
CA ASN A 294 7.53 3.52 27.33
C ASN A 294 9.00 3.94 27.42
N VAL A 295 9.89 3.47 26.54
CA VAL A 295 11.28 3.91 26.48
C VAL A 295 11.55 4.58 25.14
N TYR A 296 11.91 5.85 25.16
CA TYR A 296 12.17 6.68 23.99
C TYR A 296 13.61 7.16 24.00
N THR A 297 14.30 7.09 22.86
CA THR A 297 15.59 7.78 22.70
C THR A 297 15.38 9.27 22.52
N ASP A 298 14.57 9.69 21.54
CA ASP A 298 14.31 11.10 21.25
C ASP A 298 12.82 11.34 21.03
N VAL A 299 12.28 12.41 21.63
CA VAL A 299 10.88 12.81 21.51
C VAL A 299 10.80 14.27 21.11
N GLU A 300 10.01 14.55 20.07
CA GLU A 300 9.73 15.93 19.66
C GLU A 300 8.24 16.24 19.84
N LEU A 301 7.95 17.29 20.61
CA LEU A 301 6.60 17.76 20.86
C LEU A 301 6.32 19.01 20.05
N ASN A 302 5.32 18.92 19.17
CA ASN A 302 4.91 19.98 18.25
C ASN A 302 3.41 20.24 18.36
N GLY A 303 2.98 21.33 17.73
CA GLY A 303 1.59 21.76 17.71
C GLY A 303 1.14 22.39 19.02
N THR A 304 -0.10 22.85 19.06
CA THR A 304 -0.71 23.43 20.27
C THR A 304 -1.44 22.37 21.09
N GLY A 305 -1.59 22.55 22.42
CA GLY A 305 -2.37 21.66 23.28
C GLY A 305 -1.55 20.71 24.17
N VAL A 306 -2.24 20.03 25.08
CA VAL A 306 -1.62 19.21 26.13
C VAL A 306 -1.10 17.89 25.57
N LYS A 307 0.17 17.57 25.82
CA LYS A 307 0.78 16.27 25.50
C LYS A 307 0.85 15.44 26.78
N THR A 308 0.09 14.35 26.82
CA THR A 308 0.02 13.48 28.01
C THR A 308 0.93 12.29 27.81
N LEU A 309 1.87 12.07 28.73
CA LEU A 309 2.77 10.93 28.69
C LEU A 309 2.01 9.60 28.85
N GLY A 310 2.62 8.53 28.36
CA GLY A 310 2.14 7.17 28.56
C GLY A 310 2.49 6.65 29.95
N LEU A 311 2.09 5.41 30.21
CA LEU A 311 2.40 4.74 31.48
C LEU A 311 3.92 4.47 31.58
N ASN A 312 4.53 4.89 32.69
CA ASN A 312 5.96 4.68 33.00
C ASN A 312 6.92 5.13 31.87
N THR A 313 6.66 6.28 31.26
CA THR A 313 7.49 6.82 30.17
C THR A 313 8.87 7.26 30.68
N THR A 314 9.92 6.80 30.00
CA THR A 314 11.32 7.19 30.14
C THR A 314 11.80 7.74 28.80
N ILE A 315 12.46 8.90 28.83
CA ILE A 315 13.10 9.54 27.68
C ILE A 315 14.59 9.62 27.99
N ASN A 316 15.41 8.93 27.20
CA ASN A 316 16.85 8.80 27.44
C ASN A 316 17.66 9.96 26.81
N GLY A 317 17.12 10.63 25.80
CA GLY A 317 17.74 11.74 25.10
C GLY A 317 17.00 13.06 25.32
N THR A 318 16.79 13.82 24.25
CA THR A 318 16.21 15.17 24.32
C THR A 318 14.67 15.11 24.30
N LEU A 319 14.05 16.13 24.91
CA LEU A 319 12.62 16.44 24.87
C LEU A 319 12.43 17.86 24.31
#